data_AF-A0AAJ4MI56-F1
#
_entry.id   AF-A0AAJ4MI56-F1
#
_cell.length_a   1.000
_cell.length_b   1.000
_cell.length_c   1.000
_cell.angle_alpha   90.00
_cell.angle_beta   90.00
_cell.angle_gamma   90.00
#
_symmetry.space_group_name_H-M   'P 1'
#
loop_
_entity.id
_entity.type
_entity.pdbx_description
1 polymer ?
#
loop_
_entity_poly.entity_id
_entity_poly.type
_entity_poly.pdbx_seq_one_letter_code
_entity_poly.pdbx_strand_id
1 'polypeptide(L)' 'MKVLRLVLAIIVVSLSSYGLITDTSEVIILYILLFLGTMLFVTGIIEFKKRKPTAITLMLASGFSFFVTIYTLIS' A
#
# COMPACT_ATOMS: atom_id res chain seq x y z
N MET A 1 14.85 -2.22 6.14
CA MET A 1 14.04 -1.75 5.00
C MET A 1 13.70 -2.85 3.98
N LYS A 2 14.64 -3.69 3.51
CA LYS A 2 14.33 -4.80 2.57
C LYS A 2 13.35 -5.83 3.16
N VAL A 3 13.58 -6.27 4.40
CA VAL A 3 12.72 -7.24 5.09
C VAL A 3 11.31 -6.70 5.32
N LEU A 4 11.19 -5.45 5.81
CA LEU A 4 9.88 -4.80 6.00
C LEU A 4 9.06 -4.70 4.70
N ARG A 5 9.73 -4.34 3.59
CA ARG A 5 9.09 -4.30 2.26
C ARG A 5 8.66 -5.69 1.80
N LEU A 6 9.47 -6.72 2.06
CA LEU A 6 9.16 -8.11 1.71
C LEU A 6 7.93 -8.59 2.49
N VAL A 7 7.89 -8.36 3.81
CA VAL A 7 6.75 -8.75 4.66
C VAL A 7 5.48 -8.03 4.21
N LEU A 8 5.53 -6.72 3.96
CA LEU A 8 4.39 -5.96 3.44
C LEU A 8 3.92 -6.47 2.08
N ALA A 9 4.84 -6.80 1.17
CA ALA A 9 4.50 -7.36 -0.13
C ALA A 9 3.81 -8.72 -0.01
N ILE A 10 4.29 -9.61 0.87
CA ILE A 10 3.67 -10.92 1.12
C ILE A 10 2.24 -10.72 1.64
N ILE A 11 2.04 -9.82 2.60
CA ILE A 11 0.71 -9.52 3.16
C ILE A 11 -0.24 -9.02 2.06
N VAL A 12 0.20 -8.05 1.25
CA VAL A 12 -0.61 -7.49 0.15
C VAL A 12 -1.00 -8.59 -0.85
N VAL A 13 -0.05 -9.43 -1.26
CA VAL A 13 -0.32 -10.51 -2.22
C VAL A 13 -1.28 -11.54 -1.64
N SER A 14 -1.07 -11.96 -0.39
CA SER A 14 -1.97 -12.91 0.28
C SER A 14 -3.39 -12.36 0.44
N LEU A 15 -3.56 -11.09 0.82
CA LEU A 15 -4.87 -10.46 0.91
C LEU A 15 -5.53 -10.32 -0.47
N SER A 16 -4.78 -9.93 -1.50
CA SER A 16 -5.30 -9.84 -2.88
C SER A 16 -5.77 -11.20 -3.39
N SER A 17 -4.99 -12.26 -3.17
CA SER A 17 -5.39 -13.61 -3.55
C SER A 17 -6.63 -14.07 -2.76
N TYR A 18 -6.69 -13.78 -1.47
CA TYR A 18 -7.84 -14.13 -0.63
C TYR A 18 -9.12 -13.40 -1.05
N GLY A 19 -9.04 -12.10 -1.34
CA GLY A 19 -10.19 -11.32 -1.82
C GLY A 19 -10.72 -11.80 -3.17
N LEU A 20 -9.82 -12.21 -4.07
CA LEU A 20 -10.19 -12.75 -5.38
C LEU A 20 -10.88 -14.12 -5.27
N ILE A 21 -10.43 -14.98 -4.36
CA ILE A 21 -11.00 -16.33 -4.17
C ILE A 21 -12.36 -16.27 -3.46
N THR A 22 -12.52 -15.32 -2.54
CA THR A 22 -13.68 -15.27 -1.61
C THR A 22 -14.80 -14.37 -2.12
N ASP A 23 -14.65 -13.74 -3.30
CA ASP A 23 -15.57 -12.74 -3.87
C ASP A 23 -15.89 -11.55 -2.93
N THR A 24 -15.15 -11.41 -1.82
CA THR A 24 -15.27 -10.31 -0.85
C THR A 24 -14.27 -9.19 -1.15
N SER A 25 -13.96 -9.04 -2.43
CA SER A 25 -12.98 -8.09 -2.96
C SER A 25 -13.26 -6.66 -2.48
N GLU A 26 -14.52 -6.25 -2.39
CA GLU A 26 -14.92 -4.89 -1.96
C GLU A 26 -14.49 -4.56 -0.53
N VAL A 27 -14.62 -5.50 0.40
CA VAL A 27 -14.23 -5.29 1.81
C VAL A 27 -12.72 -5.42 1.97
N ILE A 28 -12.12 -6.35 1.22
CA ILE A 28 -10.69 -6.66 1.32
C ILE A 28 -9.82 -5.60 0.65
N ILE A 29 -10.34 -4.88 -0.36
CA ILE A 29 -9.60 -3.83 -1.08
C ILE A 29 -9.15 -2.69 -0.14
N LEU A 30 -9.93 -2.39 0.89
CA LEU A 30 -9.58 -1.43 1.95
C LEU A 30 -8.28 -1.84 2.65
N TYR A 31 -8.20 -3.09 3.07
CA TYR A 31 -7.02 -3.63 3.75
C TYR A 31 -5.83 -3.70 2.79
N ILE A 32 -6.05 -4.11 1.53
CA ILE A 32 -5.01 -4.14 0.50
C ILE A 32 -4.44 -2.73 0.28
N LEU A 33 -5.28 -1.71 0.09
CA LEU A 33 -4.83 -0.33 -0.11
C LEU A 33 -4.11 0.24 1.10
N LEU A 34 -4.54 -0.12 2.31
CA LEU A 34 -3.88 0.32 3.55
C LEU A 34 -2.45 -0.23 3.63
N PHE A 35 -2.27 -1.53 3.39
CA PHE A 35 -0.95 -2.16 3.40
C PHE A 35 -0.09 -1.69 2.21
N LEU A 36 -0.68 -1.50 1.03
CA LEU A 36 0.00 -0.98 -0.16
C LEU A 36 0.47 0.47 0.05
N GLY A 37 -0.39 1.34 0.59
CA GLY A 37 -0.06 2.72 0.95
C GLY A 37 1.09 2.79 1.94
N THR A 38 1.07 1.93 2.96
CA THR A 38 2.16 1.79 3.94
C THR A 38 3.47 1.34 3.28
N MET A 39 3.40 0.38 2.35
CA MET A 39 4.56 -0.09 1.57
C MET A 39 5.15 1.02 0.70
N LEU A 40 4.30 1.81 0.04
CA LEU A 40 4.70 2.97 -0.77
C LEU A 40 5.31 4.06 0.10
N PHE A 41 4.76 4.32 1.28
CA PHE A 41 5.28 5.32 2.23
C PHE A 41 6.69 4.98 2.71
N VAL A 42 6.89 3.74 3.18
CA VAL A 42 8.21 3.23 3.58
C VAL A 42 9.19 3.30 2.40
N THR A 43 8.73 3.00 1.19
CA THR A 43 9.54 3.06 -0.04
C THR A 43 9.90 4.50 -0.42
N GLY A 44 8.98 5.44 -0.27
CA GLY A 44 9.22 6.87 -0.45
C GLY A 44 10.28 7.40 0.50
N ILE A 45 10.21 7.07 1.80
CA ILE A 45 11.22 7.46 2.79
C ILE A 45 12.61 6.92 2.44
N ILE A 46 12.69 5.67 1.97
CA ILE A 46 13.96 5.04 1.57
C ILE A 46 14.57 5.76 0.36
N GLU A 47 13.77 6.07 -0.66
CA GLU A 47 14.24 6.77 -1.85
C GLU A 47 14.54 8.24 -1.56
N PHE A 48 13.84 8.86 -0.61
CA PHE A 48 14.12 10.22 -0.14
C PHE A 48 15.51 10.29 0.50
N LYS A 49 15.85 9.29 1.32
CA LYS A 49 17.18 9.15 1.91
C LYS A 49 18.27 8.96 0.84
N LYS A 50 17.94 8.38 -0.32
CA LYS A 50 18.85 8.23 -1.46
C LYS A 50 18.87 9.43 -2.41
N ARG A 51 18.20 10.55 -2.06
CA ARG A 51 18.06 11.77 -2.87
C ARG A 51 17.53 11.49 -4.29
N LYS A 52 16.68 10.47 -4.46
CA LYS A 52 16.06 10.20 -5.75
C LYS A 52 14.74 10.97 -5.90
N PRO A 53 14.46 11.53 -7.09
CA PRO A 53 13.20 12.24 -7.35
C PRO A 53 11.97 11.32 -7.27
N THR A 54 12.16 10.01 -7.45
CA THR A 54 11.13 8.98 -7.28
C THR A 54 10.54 8.91 -5.87
N ALA A 55 11.20 9.50 -4.87
CA ALA A 55 10.67 9.60 -3.52
C ALA A 55 9.36 10.39 -3.46
N ILE A 56 9.25 11.48 -4.23
CA ILE A 56 8.09 12.38 -4.21
C ILE A 56 6.88 11.67 -4.82
N THR A 57 7.08 10.98 -5.95
CA THR A 57 6.00 10.22 -6.60
C THR A 57 5.50 9.08 -5.71
N LEU A 58 6.40 8.37 -5.02
CA LEU A 58 6.04 7.33 -4.06
C LEU A 58 5.29 7.90 -2.84
N MET A 59 5.67 9.08 -2.35
CA MET A 59 5.01 9.73 -1.23
C MET A 59 3.60 10.20 -1.62
N LEU A 60 3.44 10.79 -2.80
CA LEU A 60 2.13 11.13 -3.37
C LEU A 60 1.25 9.89 -3.57
N ALA A 61 1.79 8.81 -4.13
CA ALA A 61 1.06 7.56 -4.32
C ALA A 61 0.62 6.93 -2.98
N SER A 62 1.45 7.05 -1.93
CA SER A 62 1.06 6.61 -0.59
C SER A 62 -0.08 7.46 -0.01
N GLY A 63 -0.02 8.78 -0.16
CA GLY A 63 -1.07 9.69 0.29
C GLY A 63 -2.40 9.43 -0.43
N PHE A 64 -2.35 9.20 -1.75
CA PHE A 64 -3.53 8.81 -2.52
C PHE A 64 -4.11 7.46 -2.06
N SER A 65 -3.26 6.47 -1.79
CA SER A 65 -3.72 5.17 -1.29
C SER A 65 -4.42 5.30 0.07
N PHE A 66 -3.91 6.13 0.98
CA PHE A 66 -4.58 6.41 2.26
C PHE A 66 -5.90 7.17 2.08
N PHE A 67 -5.93 8.14 1.16
CA PHE A 67 -7.16 8.87 0.85
C PHE A 67 -8.26 7.94 0.34
N VAL A 68 -7.94 7.07 -0.62
CA VAL A 68 -8.90 6.09 -1.15
C VAL A 68 -9.35 5.12 -0.05
N THR A 69 -8.41 4.67 0.81
CA THR A 69 -8.76 3.82 1.96
C THR A 69 -9.78 4.48 2.89
N ILE A 70 -9.57 5.76 3.24
CA ILE A 70 -10.47 6.51 4.12
C ILE A 70 -11.81 6.77 3.42
N TYR A 71 -11.78 7.12 2.14
CA TYR A 71 -12.97 7.38 1.34
C TYR A 71 -13.87 6.13 1.25
N THR A 72 -13.30 4.97 0.93
CA THR A 72 -14.03 3.71 0.87
C THR A 72 -14.50 3.23 2.25
N LEU A 73 -13.86 3.66 3.34
CA LEU A 73 -14.33 3.33 4.70
C LEU A 73 -15.57 4.15 5.11
N ILE A 74 -15.70 5.36 4.57
CA ILE A 74 -16.74 6.33 4.94
C ILE A 74 -17.96 6.26 3.98
N SER A 75 -17.73 5.87 2.71
CA SER A 75 -18.77 5.71 1.68
C SER A 75 -19.48 4.37 1.77
#